data_AF-A0A2W4QQI7-F1
#
_entry.id   AF-A0A2W4QQI7-F1
#
_cell.length_a   1.000
_cell.length_b   1.000
_cell.length_c   1.000
_cell.angle_alpha   90.00
_cell.angle_beta   90.00
_cell.angle_gamma   90.00
#
_symmetry.space_group_name_H-M   'P 1'
#
loop_
_entity.id
_entity.type
_entity.pdbx_description
1 polymer ?
#
loop_
_entity_poly.entity_id
_entity_poly.type
_entity_poly.pdbx_seq_one_letter_code
_entity_poly.pdbx_strand_id
1 'polypeptide(L)'
;MTDADRLRDCLSTSRELAKLYAEAALEAGNNGVREFFLAMHGEETHNQEVLFHFLHTRGEYPAREVERAAIAAVRRRFDEAYRALGLTDRPSSRRYRTADPPEPPTVWQSPGESQPH
;
A
#
# COMPACT_ATOMS: atom_id res chain seq x y z
N MET A 1 -16.85 12.02 15.13
CA MET A 1 -16.02 11.00 14.47
C MET A 1 -15.98 11.33 12.99
N THR A 2 -14.79 11.69 12.49
CA THR A 2 -14.58 12.06 11.08
C THR A 2 -14.35 10.80 10.24
N ASP A 3 -14.42 10.93 8.91
CA ASP A 3 -14.05 9.84 8.00
C ASP A 3 -12.57 9.45 8.14
N ALA A 4 -11.69 10.41 8.44
CA ALA A 4 -10.29 10.13 8.73
C ALA A 4 -10.13 9.29 10.01
N ASP A 5 -10.94 9.56 11.05
CA ASP A 5 -10.94 8.76 12.27
C ASP A 5 -11.41 7.33 12.00
N ARG A 6 -12.46 7.16 11.18
CA ARG A 6 -12.93 5.83 10.76
C ARG A 6 -11.85 5.05 10.01
N LEU A 7 -11.14 5.70 9.09
CA LEU A 7 -10.05 5.07 8.34
C LEU A 7 -8.86 4.69 9.24
N ARG A 8 -8.51 5.53 10.22
CA ARG A 8 -7.48 5.21 11.22
C ARG A 8 -7.88 4.04 12.12
N ASP A 9 -9.15 3.96 12.50
CA ASP A 9 -9.70 2.86 13.29
C ASP A 9 -9.71 1.54 12.51
N CYS A 10 -10.15 1.58 11.24
CA CYS A 10 -10.04 0.45 10.33
C CYS A 10 -8.59 0.00 10.13
N LEU A 11 -7.65 0.93 9.96
CA LEU A 11 -6.22 0.60 9.79
C LEU A 11 -5.65 -0.06 11.04
N SER A 12 -6.04 0.42 12.22
CA SER A 12 -5.63 -0.14 13.50
C SER A 12 -6.18 -1.55 13.70
N THR A 13 -7.46 -1.75 13.35
CA THR A 13 -8.13 -3.05 13.40
C THR A 13 -7.47 -4.05 12.46
N SER A 14 -7.24 -3.67 11.20
CA SER A 14 -6.61 -4.53 10.20
C SER A 14 -5.19 -4.93 10.60
N ARG A 15 -4.42 -4.01 11.20
CA ARG A 15 -3.11 -4.32 11.77
C ARG A 15 -3.18 -5.36 12.90
N GLU A 16 -4.15 -5.22 13.80
CA GLU A 16 -4.34 -6.18 14.91
C GLU A 16 -4.73 -7.56 14.37
N LEU A 17 -5.68 -7.61 13.43
CA LEU A 17 -6.09 -8.87 12.79
C LEU A 17 -4.94 -9.54 12.04
N ALA A 18 -4.15 -8.80 11.26
CA ALA A 18 -2.98 -9.34 10.58
C ALA A 18 -2.00 -9.98 11.56
N LYS A 19 -1.75 -9.33 12.70
CA LYS A 19 -0.90 -9.88 13.76
C LYS A 19 -1.49 -11.18 14.32
N LEU A 20 -2.77 -11.18 14.68
CA LEU A 20 -3.45 -12.36 15.24
C LEU A 20 -3.45 -13.54 14.27
N TYR A 21 -3.67 -13.31 12.98
CA TYR A 21 -3.61 -14.35 11.96
C TYR A 21 -2.20 -14.90 11.78
N ALA A 22 -1.17 -14.05 11.85
CA ALA A 22 0.22 -14.51 11.80
C ALA A 22 0.56 -15.39 13.02
N GLU A 23 0.16 -14.99 14.23
CA GLU A 23 0.35 -15.77 15.46
C GLU A 23 -0.41 -17.11 15.38
N ALA A 24 -1.67 -17.09 14.94
CA ALA A 24 -2.47 -18.30 14.77
C ALA A 24 -1.88 -19.26 13.72
N ALA A 25 -1.30 -18.75 12.64
CA ALA A 25 -0.60 -19.58 11.64
C ALA A 25 0.63 -20.29 12.22
N LEU A 26 1.37 -19.62 13.11
CA LEU A 26 2.53 -20.20 13.81
C LEU A 26 2.11 -21.29 14.81
N GLU A 27 0.99 -21.08 15.50
CA GLU A 27 0.45 -22.05 16.47
C GLU A 27 -0.30 -23.23 15.82
N ALA A 28 -0.70 -23.09 14.56
CA ALA A 28 -1.45 -24.12 13.85
C ALA A 28 -0.59 -25.38 13.62
N GLY A 29 -1.00 -26.48 14.26
CA GLY A 29 -0.45 -27.83 14.02
C GLY A 29 -1.00 -28.52 12.77
N ASN A 30 -2.09 -28.00 12.19
CA ASN A 30 -2.70 -28.50 10.96
C ASN A 30 -2.34 -27.58 9.79
N ASN A 31 -1.77 -28.13 8.71
CA ASN A 31 -1.35 -27.36 7.55
C ASN A 31 -2.51 -26.63 6.85
N GLY A 32 -3.69 -27.24 6.70
CA GLY A 32 -4.84 -26.58 6.07
C GLY A 32 -5.33 -25.37 6.88
N VAL A 33 -5.34 -25.47 8.20
CA VAL A 33 -5.68 -24.35 9.09
C VAL A 33 -4.60 -23.27 9.05
N ARG A 34 -3.32 -23.66 8.98
CA ARG A 34 -2.20 -22.73 8.81
C ARG A 34 -2.33 -21.93 7.51
N GLU A 35 -2.56 -22.60 6.38
CA GLU A 35 -2.70 -21.93 5.08
C GLU A 35 -3.89 -20.97 5.07
N PHE A 36 -5.00 -21.34 5.74
CA PHE A 36 -6.14 -20.44 5.91
C PHE A 36 -5.74 -19.16 6.67
N PHE A 37 -5.02 -19.28 7.79
CA PHE A 37 -4.56 -18.11 8.53
C PHE A 37 -3.55 -17.27 7.74
N LEU A 38 -2.66 -17.88 6.96
CA LEU A 38 -1.75 -17.14 6.07
C LEU A 38 -2.50 -16.38 4.97
N ALA A 39 -3.56 -16.97 4.41
CA ALA A 39 -4.41 -16.28 3.45
C ALA A 39 -5.10 -15.07 4.09
N MET A 40 -5.71 -15.25 5.27
CA MET A 40 -6.35 -14.15 6.01
C MET A 40 -5.34 -13.05 6.41
N HIS A 41 -4.13 -13.43 6.82
CA HIS A 41 -3.05 -12.48 7.06
C HIS A 41 -2.73 -11.67 5.80
N GLY A 42 -2.63 -12.32 4.64
CA GLY A 42 -2.41 -11.68 3.34
C GLY A 42 -3.48 -10.63 3.02
N GLU A 43 -4.76 -10.99 3.15
CA GLU A 43 -5.86 -10.05 2.92
C GLU A 43 -5.81 -8.84 3.86
N GLU A 44 -5.51 -9.04 5.14
CA GLU A 44 -5.37 -7.92 6.08
C GLU A 44 -4.13 -7.05 5.79
N THR A 45 -3.03 -7.61 5.30
CA THR A 45 -1.90 -6.79 4.84
C THR A 45 -2.26 -5.94 3.62
N HIS A 46 -3.04 -6.49 2.68
CA HIS A 46 -3.54 -5.72 1.54
C HIS A 46 -4.49 -4.59 1.98
N ASN A 47 -5.41 -4.87 2.91
CA ASN A 47 -6.30 -3.86 3.48
C ASN A 47 -5.52 -2.70 4.13
N GLN A 48 -4.43 -2.98 4.82
CA GLN A 48 -3.55 -1.94 5.39
C GLN A 48 -2.96 -1.04 4.31
N GLU A 49 -2.49 -1.58 3.19
CA GLU A 49 -1.95 -0.80 2.08
C GLU A 49 -2.99 0.16 1.50
N VAL A 50 -4.21 -0.33 1.27
CA VAL A 50 -5.32 0.46 0.74
C VAL A 50 -5.72 1.57 1.71
N LEU A 51 -5.89 1.26 3.00
CA LEU A 51 -6.25 2.24 4.03
C LEU A 51 -5.16 3.30 4.22
N PHE A 52 -3.90 2.88 4.21
CA PHE A 52 -2.77 3.79 4.26
C PHE A 52 -2.75 4.73 3.05
N HIS A 53 -2.98 4.20 1.84
CA HIS A 53 -3.03 5.00 0.62
C HIS A 53 -4.13 6.07 0.69
N PHE A 54 -5.33 5.73 1.18
CA PHE A 54 -6.40 6.70 1.38
C PHE A 54 -6.06 7.80 2.38
N LEU A 55 -5.44 7.44 3.51
CA LEU A 55 -5.01 8.43 4.50
C LEU A 55 -3.90 9.34 3.94
N HIS A 56 -2.95 8.76 3.21
CA HIS A 56 -1.82 9.50 2.63
C HIS A 56 -2.28 10.46 1.52
N THR A 57 -3.10 10.01 0.57
CA THR A 57 -3.61 10.84 -0.54
C THR A 57 -4.46 12.01 -0.07
N ARG A 58 -5.17 11.85 1.05
CA ARG A 58 -5.97 12.91 1.68
C ARG A 58 -5.15 13.85 2.59
N GLY A 59 -3.86 13.59 2.80
CA GLY A 59 -3.02 14.36 3.72
C GLY A 59 -3.36 14.13 5.20
N GLU A 60 -4.13 13.09 5.50
CA GLU A 60 -4.61 12.73 6.84
C GLU A 60 -3.67 11.78 7.58
N TYR A 61 -2.65 11.26 6.88
CA TYR A 61 -1.57 10.50 7.50
C TYR A 61 -0.47 11.47 7.96
N PRO A 62 -0.06 11.46 9.24
CA PRO A 62 1.02 12.30 9.73
C PRO A 62 2.35 11.78 9.15
N ALA A 63 2.69 12.21 7.95
CA ALA A 63 4.07 12.13 7.48
C ALA A 63 4.88 13.07 8.38
N ARG A 64 5.82 12.51 9.16
CA ARG A 64 6.79 13.32 9.89
C ARG A 64 7.40 14.31 8.90
N GLU A 65 7.21 15.61 9.15
CA GLU A 65 7.89 16.63 8.36
C GLU A 65 9.40 16.39 8.51
N VAL A 66 10.03 16.02 7.40
CA VAL A 66 11.48 15.83 7.37
C VAL A 66 12.11 17.21 7.25
N GLU A 67 13.12 17.49 8.08
CA GLU A 67 13.86 18.74 7.97
C GLU A 67 14.39 18.94 6.55
N ARG A 68 14.28 20.18 6.04
CA ARG A 68 14.76 20.52 4.69
C ARG A 68 16.22 20.13 4.48
N ALA A 69 17.04 20.16 5.53
CA ALA A 69 18.43 19.72 5.50
C ALA A 69 18.58 18.23 5.16
N ALA A 70 17.73 17.36 5.74
CA ALA A 70 17.73 15.94 5.44
C ALA A 70 17.24 15.65 4.02
N ILE A 71 16.23 16.39 3.52
CA ILE A 71 15.78 16.31 2.12
C ILE A 71 16.94 16.70 1.17
N ALA A 72 17.65 17.78 1.47
CA ALA A 72 18.78 18.23 0.67
C ALA A 72 19.94 17.23 0.68
N ALA A 73 20.22 16.59 1.82
CA ALA A 73 21.26 15.57 1.93
C ALA A 73 20.94 14.33 1.07
N VAL A 74 19.69 13.86 1.09
CA VAL A 74 19.24 12.74 0.24
C VAL A 74 19.34 13.09 -1.24
N ARG A 75 18.92 14.31 -1.63
CA ARG A 75 19.02 14.78 -3.01
C ARG A 75 20.47 14.82 -3.49
N ARG A 76 21.39 15.38 -2.70
CA ARG A 76 22.82 15.39 -3.04
C ARG A 76 23.38 13.99 -3.23
N ARG A 77 23.08 13.07 -2.30
CA ARG A 77 23.53 11.67 -2.40
C ARG A 77 23.00 10.99 -3.66
N PHE A 78 21.74 11.26 -4.03
CA PHE A 78 21.17 10.75 -5.27
C PHE A 78 21.85 11.34 -6.49
N ASP A 79 22.05 12.66 -6.54
CA ASP A 79 22.72 13.34 -7.66
C ASP A 79 24.16 12.85 -7.86
N GLU A 80 24.90 12.62 -6.77
CA GLU A 80 26.25 12.05 -6.81
C GLU A 80 26.26 10.64 -7.41
N ALA A 81 25.36 9.77 -6.96
CA ALA A 81 25.21 8.42 -7.50
C ALA A 81 24.75 8.44 -8.97
N TYR A 82 23.82 9.33 -9.32
CA TYR A 82 23.29 9.50 -10.67
C TYR A 82 24.39 9.92 -11.65
N ARG A 83 25.24 10.89 -11.25
CA ARG A 83 26.42 11.31 -12.01
C ARG A 83 27.47 10.21 -12.13
N ALA A 84 27.72 9.45 -11.07
CA ALA A 84 28.67 8.34 -11.09
C ALA A 84 28.25 7.23 -12.09
N LEU A 85 26.95 7.08 -12.33
CA LEU A 85 26.39 6.16 -13.32
C LEU A 85 26.42 6.71 -14.77
N GLY A 86 26.97 7.91 -14.99
CA GLY A 86 27.04 8.52 -16.32
C GLY A 86 25.68 8.96 -16.88
N LEU A 87 24.64 9.03 -16.02
CA LEU A 87 23.31 9.48 -16.42
C LEU A 87 23.33 11.02 -16.48
N THR A 88 23.19 11.58 -17.68
CA THR A 88 23.25 13.04 -17.92
C THR A 88 21.88 13.69 -18.09
N ASP A 89 20.84 12.88 -18.28
CA ASP A 89 19.48 13.39 -18.41
C ASP A 89 18.93 13.80 -17.06
N ARG A 90 17.99 14.76 -17.04
CA ARG A 90 17.30 15.07 -15.79
C ARG A 90 16.50 13.82 -15.38
N PRO A 91 16.63 13.31 -14.15
CA PRO A 91 15.79 12.20 -13.70
C PRO A 91 14.35 12.62 -13.89
N SER A 92 13.64 11.95 -14.81
CA SER A 92 12.27 12.31 -15.09
C SER A 92 11.48 12.06 -13.80
N SER A 93 10.74 13.05 -13.32
CA SER A 93 9.75 12.85 -12.25
C SER A 93 8.57 11.97 -12.70
N ARG A 94 8.71 11.27 -13.82
CA ARG A 94 7.70 10.41 -14.40
C ARG A 94 7.54 9.23 -13.45
N ARG A 95 6.47 9.28 -12.65
CA ARG A 95 5.95 8.10 -11.94
C ARG A 95 5.90 6.95 -12.94
N TYR A 96 6.46 5.81 -12.58
CA TYR A 96 6.32 4.61 -13.38
C TYR A 96 4.83 4.38 -13.66
N ARG A 97 4.49 4.09 -14.92
CA ARG A 97 3.12 3.83 -15.40
C ARG A 97 2.43 2.67 -14.66
N THR A 98 3.21 1.87 -13.94
CA THR A 98 2.78 0.76 -13.09
C THR A 98 2.24 1.18 -11.73
N ALA A 99 2.55 2.39 -11.24
CA ALA A 99 2.08 2.87 -9.93
C ALA A 99 0.71 3.58 -10.00
N ASP A 100 0.32 4.06 -11.18
CA ASP A 100 -0.98 4.65 -11.49
C ASP A 100 -1.35 4.20 -12.92
N PRO A 101 -2.02 3.04 -13.10
CA PRO A 101 -2.49 2.66 -14.42
C PRO A 101 -3.52 3.69 -14.91
N PRO A 102 -3.41 4.19 -16.16
CA PRO A 102 -4.35 5.18 -16.70
C PRO A 102 -5.75 4.62 -16.92
N GLU A 103 -5.87 3.30 -16.92
CA GLU A 103 -7.14 2.57 -16.90
C GLU A 103 -7.27 1.92 -15.52
N PRO A 104 -8.41 2.09 -14.81
CA PRO A 104 -8.69 1.22 -13.67
C PRO A 104 -8.61 -0.23 -14.16
N PRO A 105 -8.07 -1.18 -13.35
CA PRO A 105 -8.06 -2.58 -13.73
C PRO A 105 -9.49 -2.96 -14.12
N THR A 106 -9.58 -3.42 -15.37
CA THR A 106 -10.72 -3.98 -16.08
C THR A 106 -11.95 -4.16 -15.19
N VAL A 107 -12.96 -3.31 -15.43
CA VAL A 107 -14.39 -3.57 -15.27
C VAL A 107 -14.70 -4.66 -14.25
N TRP A 108 -15.15 -4.26 -13.05
CA TRP A 108 -16.10 -5.07 -12.29
C TRP A 108 -17.33 -5.28 -13.18
N GLN A 109 -17.26 -6.27 -14.07
CA GLN A 109 -18.42 -6.78 -14.77
C GLN A 109 -19.20 -7.53 -13.71
N SER A 110 -20.24 -6.88 -13.18
CA SER A 110 -21.29 -7.57 -12.44
C SER A 110 -21.75 -8.75 -13.31
N PRO A 111 -21.61 -10.00 -12.86
CA PRO A 111 -22.07 -11.13 -13.63
C PRO A 111 -23.60 -11.16 -13.58
N GLY A 112 -24.23 -10.98 -14.75
CA GLY A 112 -25.62 -11.38 -14.96
C GLY A 112 -26.59 -10.27 -15.32
N GLU A 113 -26.55 -9.80 -16.57
CA GLU A 113 -27.78 -9.41 -17.27
C GLU A 113 -27.95 -10.37 -18.44
N SER A 114 -28.62 -11.49 -18.16
CA SER A 114 -29.18 -12.37 -19.18
C SER A 114 -30.18 -11.55 -20.02
N GLN A 115 -29.91 -11.42 -21.32
CA GLN A 115 -30.86 -10.86 -22.29
C GLN A 115 -32.16 -11.67 -22.29
N PRO A 116 -33.34 -11.04 -22.27
CA PRO A 116 -34.54 -11.63 -22.82
C PRO A 116 -34.68 -11.25 -24.30
N HIS A 117 -34.99 -12.27 -25.10
CA HIS A 117 -35.50 -12.16 -26.47
C HIS A 117 -36.86 -11.46 -26.54
#